data_AF-A0A5K1E9I5-F1
#
_entry.id   AF-A0A5K1E9I5-F1
#
_cell.length_a   1.000
_cell.length_b   1.000
_cell.length_c   1.000
_cell.angle_alpha   90.00
_cell.angle_beta   90.00
_cell.angle_gamma   90.00
#
_symmetry.space_group_name_H-M   'P 1'
#
loop_
_entity.id
_entity.type
_entity.pdbx_description
1 polymer ?
#
loop_
_entity_poly.entity_id
_entity_poly.type
_entity_poly.pdbx_seq_one_letter_code
_entity_poly.pdbx_strand_id
1 'polypeptide(L)' 'VGDFSDDNRSGINSSLHRISAIRNRKMQIIGLTCRVGRAIAGSAEMIRDLVESGGSILVIGPPGVGKTTLI' A
#
# COMPACT_ATOMS: atom_id res chain seq x y z
N VAL A 1 4.46 14.98 -6.06
CA VAL A 1 4.04 14.69 -4.67
C VAL A 1 2.52 14.69 -4.70
N GLY A 2 1.86 13.58 -4.36
CA GLY A 2 0.42 13.45 -4.51
C GLY A 2 -0.33 14.25 -3.46
N ASP A 3 -1.31 15.04 -3.88
CA ASP A 3 -2.22 15.75 -2.97
C ASP A 3 -2.91 14.75 -2.02
N PHE A 4 -3.15 15.19 -0.79
CA PHE A 4 -3.97 14.42 0.14
C PHE A 4 -5.42 14.45 -0.37
N SER A 5 -6.02 13.27 -0.55
CA SER A 5 -7.44 13.14 -0.87
C SER A 5 -8.33 13.66 0.27
N ASP A 6 -9.64 13.76 0.03
CA ASP A 6 -10.63 14.24 1.00
C ASP A 6 -10.65 13.44 2.32
N ASP A 7 -10.09 12.23 2.34
CA ASP A 7 -9.91 11.41 3.55
C ASP A 7 -8.58 11.68 4.29
N ASN A 8 -7.85 12.73 3.91
CA ASN A 8 -6.53 13.11 4.43
C ASN A 8 -5.42 12.08 4.19
N ARG A 9 -5.54 11.21 3.17
CA ARG A 9 -4.53 10.21 2.86
C ARG A 9 -3.90 10.45 1.50
N SER A 10 -2.66 9.98 1.36
CA SER A 10 -1.92 9.96 0.11
C SER A 10 -0.99 8.76 0.08
N GLY A 11 -0.78 8.18 -1.11
CA GLY A 11 0.25 7.19 -1.35
C GLY A 11 1.54 7.86 -1.84
N ILE A 12 2.69 7.27 -1.55
CA ILE A 12 3.91 7.62 -2.30
C ILE A 12 3.89 6.80 -3.59
N ASN A 13 3.90 7.50 -4.74
CA ASN A 13 3.91 6.87 -6.06
C ASN A 13 4.92 5.73 -6.14
N SER A 14 4.51 4.62 -6.76
CA SER A 14 5.34 3.43 -6.96
C SER A 14 5.88 2.81 -5.67
N SER A 15 5.17 2.97 -4.55
CA SER A 15 5.52 2.34 -3.29
C SER A 15 4.28 1.90 -2.52
N LEU A 16 4.49 1.02 -1.53
CA LEU A 16 3.45 0.59 -0.59
C LEU A 16 3.28 1.55 0.59
N HIS A 17 4.03 2.65 0.63
CA HIS A 17 3.99 3.62 1.72
C HIS A 17 2.72 4.45 1.64
N ARG A 18 2.11 4.66 2.80
CA ARG A 18 0.91 5.49 2.95
C ARG A 18 1.19 6.61 3.93
N ILE A 19 0.81 7.82 3.56
CA ILE A 19 0.92 9.02 4.40
C ILE A 19 -0.49 9.47 4.73
N SER A 20 -0.75 9.76 6.01
CA SER A 20 -1.98 10.41 6.45
C SER A 20 -1.65 11.75 7.09
N ALA A 21 -2.39 12.80 6.74
CA ALA A 21 -2.25 14.12 7.32
C ALA A 21 -3.13 14.26 8.56
N ILE A 22 -2.55 14.81 9.63
CA ILE A 22 -3.28 15.26 10.81
C ILE A 22 -3.58 16.74 10.61
N ARG A 23 -4.86 17.10 10.62
CA ARG A 23 -5.30 18.48 10.42
C ARG A 23 -5.93 19.05 11.69
N ASN A 24 -5.75 20.35 11.90
CA ASN A 24 -6.46 21.08 12.94
C ASN A 24 -7.89 21.45 12.47
N ARG A 25 -8.68 22.10 13.35
CA ARG A 25 -10.05 22.55 13.03
C ARG A 25 -10.13 23.61 11.92
N LYS A 26 -9.00 24.23 11.56
CA LYS A 26 -8.87 25.17 10.43
C LYS A 26 -8.41 24.47 9.15
N MET A 27 -8.44 23.13 9.10
CA MET A 27 -7.98 22.29 7.98
C MET A 27 -6.50 22.41 7.64
N GLN A 28 -5.69 23.02 8.51
CA GLN A 28 -4.24 23.13 8.32
C GLN A 28 -3.56 21.83 8.74
N ILE A 29 -2.62 21.35 7.93
CA ILE A 29 -1.80 20.19 8.26
C ILE A 29 -0.86 20.58 9.42
N ILE A 30 -0.97 19.87 10.54
CA ILE A 30 -0.14 20.06 11.73
C ILE A 30 0.74 18.85 12.04
N GLY A 31 0.58 17.76 11.29
CA GLY A 31 1.39 16.56 11.45
C GLY A 31 1.13 15.56 10.32
N LEU A 32 2.04 14.59 10.20
CA LEU A 32 1.96 13.49 9.25
C LEU A 32 2.20 12.16 9.97
N THR A 33 1.48 11.12 9.56
CA THR A 33 1.78 9.73 9.95
C THR A 33 2.10 8.94 8.70
N CYS A 34 3.29 8.32 8.66
CA CYS A 34 3.69 7.44 7.57
C CYS A 34 3.63 5.98 8.02
N ARG A 35 2.91 5.15 7.26
CA ARG A 35 2.98 3.69 7.38
C ARG A 35 3.96 3.17 6.35
N VAL A 36 5.00 2.52 6.84
CA VAL A 36 6.03 1.93 6.00
C VAL A 36 5.51 0.62 5.40
N GLY A 37 5.20 0.61 4.10
CA GLY A 37 4.99 -0.63 3.36
C GLY A 37 6.31 -1.37 3.15
N ARG A 38 6.29 -2.70 3.24
CA ARG A 38 7.45 -3.55 2.98
C ARG A 38 7.05 -4.57 1.92
N ALA A 39 7.88 -4.70 0.90
CA ALA A 39 7.81 -5.77 -0.08
C ALA A 39 9.15 -6.51 -0.08
N ILE A 40 9.13 -7.80 -0.37
CA ILE A 40 10.34 -8.62 -0.56
C ILE A 40 10.34 -9.04 -2.02
N ALA A 41 11.38 -8.65 -2.76
CA ALA A 41 11.54 -9.01 -4.16
C ALA A 41 11.58 -10.54 -4.35
N GLY A 42 11.08 -11.03 -5.47
CA GLY A 42 11.05 -12.47 -5.80
C GLY A 42 9.87 -13.24 -5.20
N SER A 43 9.09 -12.66 -4.27
CA SER A 43 7.96 -13.36 -3.65
C SER A 43 6.87 -13.74 -4.66
N ALA A 44 6.66 -12.94 -5.70
CA ALA A 44 5.70 -13.20 -6.76
C ALA A 44 6.13 -14.30 -7.74
N GLU A 45 7.41 -14.75 -7.73
CA GLU A 45 7.89 -15.78 -8.68
C GLU A 45 7.15 -17.11 -8.51
N MET A 46 6.74 -17.44 -7.28
CA MET A 46 6.00 -18.67 -6.96
C MET A 46 4.64 -18.78 -7.66
N ILE A 47 4.08 -17.65 -8.10
CA ILE A 47 2.77 -17.57 -8.76
C ILE A 47 2.87 -17.00 -10.18
N ARG A 48 4.09 -16.97 -10.75
CA ARG A 48 4.36 -16.32 -12.04
C ARG A 48 3.53 -16.94 -13.18
N ASP A 49 3.39 -18.24 -13.18
CA ASP A 49 2.55 -19.01 -14.11
C ASP A 49 1.07 -18.56 -14.05
N LEU A 50 0.56 -18.33 -12.84
CA LEU A 50 -0.80 -17.82 -12.63
C LEU A 50 -0.95 -16.37 -13.11
N VAL A 51 0.05 -15.52 -12.87
CA VAL A 51 0.03 -14.13 -13.34
C VAL A 51 0.10 -14.06 -14.87
N GLU A 52 0.97 -14.86 -15.49
CA GLU A 52 1.12 -14.94 -16.96
C GLU A 52 -0.12 -15.52 -17.66
N SER A 53 -0.97 -16.26 -16.94
CA SER A 53 -2.27 -16.73 -17.46
C SER A 53 -3.28 -15.60 -17.74
N GLY A 54 -3.03 -14.38 -17.23
CA GLY A 54 -3.86 -13.20 -17.46
C GLY A 54 -5.19 -13.16 -16.70
N GLY A 55 -5.44 -14.15 -15.84
CA GLY A 55 -6.62 -14.20 -14.98
C GLY A 55 -6.55 -13.25 -13.78
N SER A 56 -7.70 -12.99 -13.14
CA SER A 56 -7.75 -12.29 -11.86
C SER A 56 -7.34 -13.22 -10.71
N ILE A 57 -6.47 -12.74 -9.81
CA ILE A 57 -5.96 -13.50 -8.65
C ILE A 57 -6.41 -12.83 -7.34
N LEU A 58 -6.96 -13.61 -6.41
CA LEU A 58 -7.33 -13.18 -5.06
C LEU A 58 -6.50 -13.93 -4.03
N VAL A 59 -5.72 -13.19 -3.23
CA VAL A 59 -4.83 -13.75 -2.19
C VAL A 59 -5.51 -13.66 -0.82
N ILE A 60 -5.84 -14.80 -0.20
CA ILE A 60 -6.55 -14.89 1.09
C ILE A 60 -5.68 -15.59 2.13
N GLY A 61 -5.80 -15.19 3.40
CA GLY A 61 -5.14 -15.85 4.51
C GLY A 61 -5.16 -15.03 5.81
N PRO A 62 -4.79 -15.62 6.96
CA PRO A 62 -4.75 -14.93 8.26
C PRO A 62 -3.88 -13.67 8.28
N PRO A 63 -4.04 -12.75 9.25
CA PRO A 63 -3.13 -11.61 9.43
C PRO A 63 -1.66 -12.07 9.56
N GLY A 64 -0.71 -11.32 8.98
CA GLY A 64 0.73 -11.59 9.12
C GLY A 64 1.35 -12.64 8.17
N VAL A 65 0.56 -13.38 7.38
CA VAL A 65 1.08 -14.46 6.50
C VAL A 65 1.80 -14.01 5.23
N GLY A 66 2.10 -12.71 5.07
CA GLY A 66 2.85 -12.22 3.91
C GLY A 66 2.03 -11.93 2.65
N LYS A 67 0.69 -11.79 2.74
CA LYS A 67 -0.17 -11.43 1.58
C LYS A 67 0.29 -10.16 0.85
N THR A 68 0.71 -9.15 1.59
CA THR A 68 1.23 -7.88 1.04
C THR A 68 2.65 -8.02 0.50
N THR A 69 3.37 -9.06 0.92
CA THR A 69 4.74 -9.35 0.48
C THR A 69 4.75 -10.11 -0.85
N LEU A 70 3.68 -10.86 -1.16
CA LEU A 70 3.50 -11.63 -2.39
C LEU A 70 3.33 -10.76 -3.64
N ILE A 71 2.89 -9.52 -3.48
CA ILE A 71 2.53 -8.58 -4.56
C ILE A 71 3.68 -7.63 -4.85
#